data_AF-A0AAN9SYH0-F1
#
_entry.id   AF-A0AAN9SYH0-F1
#
_cell.length_a   1.000
_cell.length_b   1.000
_cell.length_c   1.000
_cell.angle_alpha   90.00
_cell.angle_beta   90.00
_cell.angle_gamma   90.00
#
_symmetry.space_group_name_H-M   'P 1'
#
loop_
_entity.id
_entity.type
_entity.pdbx_description
1 polymer ?
#
loop_
_entity_poly.entity_id
_entity_poly.type
_entity_poly.pdbx_seq_one_letter_code
_entity_poly.pdbx_strand_id
1 'polypeptide(L)'
;MDRHHRRRTWCCSFAVPPSSPDSKPLPQRKSEPHSKPTLSLPTSPKSRRIDPRRILSPGRVSPIDSDPVAAPSAEPRRARSPVSVPGERDVRMSLRGKNGACMVLEVNSGVLCANSQVFAGLIADYKNGAASLNGTNKMCRIEVPEVENLGVFKETIELMFDNHDSLTKRLLNIGVFRSIDVLEVSAGIMFTKGVLSCLQYLEAVPWTEEEEEKLRSLFTRFKFDEATTRDILGRLYLHDSVDSSSQPNVARQLVWSITTCVHANARNELKSLVKGLLCKSSVYEKNHLDLSKEDLYSVCRSCLDSLISLMEEASDTISPERLTKKDRNKPLIERISRQIDNINWLLEIMLDGQIAEDFVNTWADQQQLVKMHNNASPMIRYELSRVSAILFVAMATRKLQCRLEARSGLLETWFRPMLLDFGWLQRCRRGLDIKVLQEAMGQTLLTLPLNQQYILFMEWFRHFSSHGTECPNLSKAFQIWWRRSFLRGSETYSIESR
;
A
#
# COMPACT_ATOMS: atom_id res chain seq x y z
N MET A 1 42.69 -41.79 -17.33
CA MET A 1 42.58 -42.22 -15.91
C MET A 1 43.43 -41.19 -15.14
N ASP A 2 42.94 -40.38 -14.21
CA ASP A 2 41.98 -40.64 -13.13
C ASP A 2 41.24 -39.38 -12.63
N ARG A 3 40.17 -39.59 -11.86
CA ARG A 3 39.44 -38.57 -11.10
C ARG A 3 39.68 -38.75 -9.60
N HIS A 4 39.98 -37.69 -8.85
CA HIS A 4 39.51 -37.49 -7.46
C HIS A 4 39.53 -35.97 -7.16
N HIS A 5 38.42 -35.24 -7.01
CA HIS A 5 37.46 -35.23 -5.89
C HIS A 5 38.07 -35.14 -4.49
N ARG A 6 37.97 -33.95 -3.86
CA ARG A 6 37.75 -33.80 -2.40
C ARG A 6 36.94 -32.53 -2.10
N ARG A 7 35.76 -32.73 -1.50
CA ARG A 7 34.99 -31.69 -0.79
C ARG A 7 35.61 -31.46 0.60
N ARG A 8 35.32 -30.29 1.21
CA ARG A 8 34.95 -30.03 2.63
C ARG A 8 35.44 -28.63 3.04
N THR A 9 34.80 -27.82 3.88
CA THR A 9 33.44 -27.62 4.42
C THR A 9 33.58 -26.39 5.33
N TRP A 10 32.56 -25.55 5.43
CA TRP A 10 32.47 -24.52 6.49
C TRP A 10 32.38 -25.13 7.89
N CYS A 11 32.87 -24.39 8.89
CA CYS A 11 32.36 -24.39 10.27
C CYS A 11 32.51 -22.98 10.85
N CYS A 12 31.42 -22.44 11.40
CA CYS A 12 31.44 -21.26 12.26
C CYS A 12 31.41 -21.71 13.73
N SER A 13 31.93 -20.89 14.65
CA SER A 13 31.61 -20.98 16.08
C SER A 13 31.76 -19.61 16.73
N PHE A 14 30.78 -19.26 17.56
CA PHE A 14 30.71 -18.01 18.32
C PHE A 14 31.46 -18.14 19.66
N ALA A 15 32.17 -17.10 20.10
CA ALA A 15 32.48 -16.88 21.52
C ALA A 15 32.77 -15.39 21.82
N VAL A 16 32.00 -14.84 22.77
CA VAL A 16 32.30 -13.77 23.76
C VAL A 16 33.23 -12.59 23.38
N PRO A 17 32.78 -11.32 23.50
CA PRO A 17 33.67 -10.16 23.50
C PRO A 17 34.30 -9.91 24.89
N PRO A 18 35.59 -9.57 24.99
CA PRO A 18 36.20 -9.16 26.26
C PRO A 18 35.87 -7.69 26.61
N SER A 19 35.81 -7.41 27.91
CA SER A 19 35.47 -6.10 28.50
C SER A 19 36.48 -5.01 28.18
N SER A 20 36.01 -3.77 27.98
CA SER A 20 36.88 -2.58 27.88
C SER A 20 37.31 -2.09 29.28
N PRO A 21 38.56 -1.65 29.46
CA PRO A 21 39.00 -0.99 30.69
C PRO A 21 38.66 0.52 30.68
N ASP A 22 38.33 1.04 31.86
CA ASP A 22 38.04 2.46 32.09
C ASP A 22 39.19 3.40 31.75
N SER A 23 38.85 4.61 31.28
CA SER A 23 39.76 5.76 31.28
C SER A 23 39.07 6.99 31.87
N LYS A 24 39.69 7.55 32.92
CA LYS A 24 39.18 8.67 33.72
C LYS A 24 39.27 10.00 32.94
N PRO A 25 38.30 10.93 33.09
CA PRO A 25 38.38 12.25 32.48
C PRO A 25 39.26 13.22 33.28
N LEU A 26 39.95 14.13 32.57
CA LEU A 26 40.65 15.31 33.11
C LEU A 26 40.13 16.58 32.38
N PRO A 27 40.29 17.78 32.97
CA PRO A 27 39.12 18.59 33.30
C PRO A 27 38.74 19.68 32.30
N GLN A 28 37.43 19.99 32.28
CA GLN A 28 36.89 21.18 31.62
C GLN A 28 37.38 22.47 32.31
N ARG A 29 37.96 23.40 31.55
CA ARG A 29 38.05 24.81 31.96
C ARG A 29 36.71 25.50 31.68
N LYS A 30 36.12 26.10 32.73
CA LYS A 30 34.96 26.99 32.63
C LYS A 30 35.41 28.41 32.28
N SER A 31 34.65 29.12 31.46
CA SER A 31 34.75 30.59 31.31
C SER A 31 33.43 31.20 30.83
N GLU A 32 32.77 31.91 31.74
CA GLU A 32 31.67 32.88 31.59
C GLU A 32 31.78 33.83 32.82
N PRO A 33 31.15 35.03 32.89
CA PRO A 33 30.03 35.55 32.09
C PRO A 33 30.20 37.03 31.62
N HIS A 34 29.04 37.69 31.38
CA HIS A 34 28.77 39.13 31.05
C HIS A 34 28.65 39.46 29.55
N SER A 35 27.69 40.26 29.08
CA SER A 35 26.61 41.03 29.76
C SER A 35 25.44 41.38 28.82
N LYS A 36 24.24 41.61 29.37
CA LYS A 36 23.06 42.17 28.65
C LYS A 36 23.16 43.70 28.52
N PRO A 37 22.36 44.32 27.64
CA PRO A 37 21.33 45.21 28.18
C PRO A 37 19.92 44.98 27.60
N THR A 38 18.92 45.55 28.28
CA THR A 38 17.48 45.45 27.98
C THR A 38 16.95 46.83 27.59
N LEU A 39 16.04 46.92 26.61
CA LEU A 39 15.11 48.05 26.42
C LEU A 39 13.83 47.56 25.72
N SER A 40 12.75 48.33 25.84
CA SER A 40 11.36 47.82 25.84
C SER A 40 10.46 48.23 24.66
N LEU A 41 9.39 47.42 24.49
CA LEU A 41 8.10 47.59 23.79
C LEU A 41 7.52 49.03 23.69
N PRO A 42 6.58 49.35 22.75
CA PRO A 42 5.42 48.54 22.30
C PRO A 42 5.29 48.41 20.75
N THR A 43 4.23 47.92 20.08
CA THR A 43 2.80 47.63 20.42
C THR A 43 2.24 46.45 19.57
N SER A 44 0.96 46.09 19.71
CA SER A 44 0.22 45.15 18.83
C SER A 44 -0.80 45.87 17.90
N PRO A 45 -1.40 45.19 16.89
CA PRO A 45 -2.64 44.45 17.17
C PRO A 45 -2.81 43.07 16.49
N LYS A 46 -3.19 42.10 17.32
CA LYS A 46 -4.08 40.93 17.10
C LYS A 46 -4.45 40.53 15.66
N SER A 47 -4.02 39.34 15.24
CA SER A 47 -4.79 38.46 14.35
C SER A 47 -4.79 37.02 14.88
N ARG A 48 -5.95 36.35 14.86
CA ARG A 48 -6.17 35.02 15.46
C ARG A 48 -5.83 33.92 14.44
N ARG A 49 -4.87 33.02 14.71
CA ARG A 49 -4.77 31.72 14.02
C ARG A 49 -4.34 30.56 14.94
N ILE A 50 -5.32 29.67 15.08
CA ILE A 50 -5.43 28.31 15.63
C ILE A 50 -4.17 27.42 15.53
N ASP A 51 -3.96 26.59 16.56
CA ASP A 51 -2.94 25.53 16.71
C ASP A 51 -3.33 24.22 15.96
N PRO A 52 -2.44 23.53 15.22
CA PRO A 52 -2.85 22.51 14.25
C PRO A 52 -2.78 21.07 14.80
N ARG A 53 -3.87 20.59 15.42
CA ARG A 53 -4.06 19.16 15.77
C ARG A 53 -5.50 18.64 15.63
N ARG A 54 -5.93 18.41 14.38
CA ARG A 54 -6.85 17.31 13.97
C ARG A 54 -7.07 17.38 12.46
N ILE A 55 -6.53 16.42 11.72
CA ILE A 55 -7.02 16.08 10.38
C ILE A 55 -7.91 14.85 10.59
N LEU A 56 -9.21 15.01 10.38
CA LEU A 56 -10.18 13.91 10.30
C LEU A 56 -10.63 13.82 8.84
N SER A 57 -10.68 12.60 8.31
CA SER A 57 -11.09 12.33 6.93
C SER A 57 -12.52 12.80 6.66
N PRO A 58 -12.85 13.32 5.47
CA PRO A 58 -14.23 13.69 5.13
C PRO A 58 -15.07 12.43 4.92
N GLY A 59 -16.30 12.39 5.44
CA GLY A 59 -17.29 11.38 5.02
C GLY A 59 -18.06 10.61 6.09
N ARG A 60 -18.33 11.16 7.27
CA ARG A 60 -19.42 10.67 8.14
C ARG A 60 -20.18 11.85 8.76
N VAL A 61 -21.49 11.90 8.53
CA VAL A 61 -22.43 12.75 9.28
C VAL A 61 -23.30 11.82 10.11
N SER A 62 -23.19 11.93 11.43
CA SER A 62 -24.13 11.35 12.38
C SER A 62 -24.70 12.49 13.22
N PRO A 63 -26.03 12.58 13.42
CA PRO A 63 -26.60 13.56 14.33
C PRO A 63 -26.16 13.32 15.78
N ILE A 64 -26.03 14.41 16.53
CA ILE A 64 -25.76 14.43 17.98
C ILE A 64 -27.11 14.39 18.71
N ASP A 65 -27.14 13.75 19.88
CA ASP A 65 -28.34 13.60 20.72
C ASP A 65 -28.08 14.05 22.18
N SER A 66 -29.16 14.27 22.95
CA SER A 66 -29.27 14.53 24.41
C SER A 66 -29.53 15.99 24.90
N ASP A 67 -30.83 16.34 25.06
CA ASP A 67 -31.54 16.61 26.34
C ASP A 67 -31.08 17.68 27.39
N PRO A 68 -31.92 18.09 28.40
CA PRO A 68 -33.30 17.66 28.76
C PRO A 68 -34.34 18.81 29.02
N VAL A 69 -35.61 18.47 29.35
CA VAL A 69 -36.38 18.93 30.57
C VAL A 69 -37.88 18.53 30.56
N ALA A 70 -38.33 17.99 31.71
CA ALA A 70 -39.70 17.88 32.28
C ALA A 70 -40.88 17.20 31.55
N ALA A 71 -41.50 16.23 32.24
CA ALA A 71 -42.84 15.68 31.97
C ALA A 71 -43.95 16.53 32.65
N PRO A 72 -45.24 16.30 32.32
CA PRO A 72 -46.02 15.38 33.18
C PRO A 72 -46.96 14.41 32.45
N SER A 73 -47.49 13.46 33.24
CA SER A 73 -48.28 12.27 32.89
C SER A 73 -49.48 12.42 31.94
N ALA A 74 -49.67 11.41 31.08
CA ALA A 74 -50.99 10.97 30.58
C ALA A 74 -50.98 9.46 30.25
N GLU A 75 -52.15 8.82 30.41
CA GLU A 75 -52.38 7.36 30.34
C GLU A 75 -52.22 6.72 28.93
N PRO A 76 -52.05 5.37 28.85
CA PRO A 76 -51.61 4.71 27.61
C PRO A 76 -52.70 4.65 26.53
N ARG A 77 -52.65 5.59 25.58
CA ARG A 77 -53.39 5.48 24.32
C ARG A 77 -52.79 4.41 23.42
N ARG A 78 -53.51 3.28 23.26
CA ARG A 78 -53.21 2.23 22.28
C ARG A 78 -53.02 2.84 20.88
N ALA A 79 -51.80 2.75 20.35
CA ALA A 79 -51.53 3.09 18.97
C ALA A 79 -52.32 2.14 18.04
N ARG A 80 -52.99 2.69 17.02
CA ARG A 80 -53.74 1.91 16.04
C ARG A 80 -52.75 1.13 15.16
N SER A 81 -52.88 -0.19 15.16
CA SER A 81 -52.28 -1.05 14.14
C SER A 81 -52.71 -0.60 12.73
N PRO A 82 -51.84 -0.68 11.71
CA PRO A 82 -52.30 -0.61 10.33
C PRO A 82 -53.29 -1.75 10.09
N VAL A 83 -54.32 -1.49 9.28
CA VAL A 83 -55.45 -2.40 9.09
C VAL A 83 -54.97 -3.69 8.44
N SER A 84 -54.81 -4.73 9.26
CA SER A 84 -54.57 -6.09 8.79
C SER A 84 -55.84 -6.63 8.15
N VAL A 85 -55.81 -6.89 6.85
CA VAL A 85 -56.80 -7.78 6.21
C VAL A 85 -56.69 -9.14 6.90
N PRO A 86 -57.77 -9.68 7.50
CA PRO A 86 -57.72 -10.94 8.23
C PRO A 86 -57.72 -12.13 7.26
N GLY A 87 -56.57 -12.37 6.62
CA GLY A 87 -56.33 -13.64 5.92
C GLY A 87 -56.18 -14.77 6.93
N GLU A 88 -56.87 -15.90 6.73
CA GLU A 88 -56.65 -17.13 7.52
C GLU A 88 -55.15 -17.48 7.50
N ARG A 89 -54.55 -17.58 8.69
CA ARG A 89 -53.19 -18.13 8.87
C ARG A 89 -53.32 -19.64 8.95
N ASP A 90 -53.27 -20.28 7.79
CA ASP A 90 -53.54 -21.71 7.58
C ASP A 90 -52.27 -22.54 7.39
N VAL A 91 -51.08 -21.94 7.53
CA VAL A 91 -49.78 -22.65 7.56
C VAL A 91 -49.02 -22.34 8.84
N ARG A 92 -48.59 -23.40 9.53
CA ARG A 92 -47.67 -23.36 10.67
C ARG A 92 -46.33 -23.96 10.27
N MET A 93 -45.32 -23.11 10.11
CA MET A 93 -43.97 -23.49 9.69
C MET A 93 -43.06 -23.56 10.92
N SER A 94 -42.44 -24.72 11.17
CA SER A 94 -41.49 -24.94 12.26
C SER A 94 -40.07 -25.02 11.70
N LEU A 95 -39.28 -23.97 11.93
CA LEU A 95 -37.88 -23.87 11.54
C LEU A 95 -37.00 -24.43 12.66
N ARG A 96 -36.11 -25.38 12.35
CA ARG A 96 -35.15 -25.95 13.29
C ARG A 96 -33.73 -25.62 12.85
N GLY A 97 -32.98 -24.92 13.70
CA GLY A 97 -31.61 -24.52 13.42
C GLY A 97 -30.60 -25.64 13.67
N LYS A 98 -29.44 -25.59 12.99
CA LYS A 98 -28.31 -26.53 13.22
C LYS A 98 -27.79 -26.51 14.67
N ASN A 99 -28.00 -25.40 15.38
CA ASN A 99 -27.67 -25.23 16.80
C ASN A 99 -28.77 -25.75 17.76
N GLY A 100 -29.80 -26.43 17.26
CA GLY A 100 -30.92 -26.94 18.06
C GLY A 100 -32.00 -25.90 18.41
N ALA A 101 -31.81 -24.62 18.08
CA ALA A 101 -32.84 -23.61 18.26
C ALA A 101 -34.06 -23.89 17.37
N CYS A 102 -35.24 -23.45 17.80
CA CYS A 102 -36.49 -23.65 17.06
C CYS A 102 -37.28 -22.34 16.99
N MET A 103 -37.93 -22.09 15.85
CA MET A 103 -38.79 -20.93 15.63
C MET A 103 -40.05 -21.36 14.87
N VAL A 104 -41.22 -20.89 15.30
CA VAL A 104 -42.50 -21.19 14.64
C VAL A 104 -43.06 -19.91 14.02
N LEU A 105 -43.46 -20.01 12.76
CA LEU A 105 -44.11 -18.94 11.99
C LEU A 105 -45.52 -19.39 11.60
N GLU A 106 -46.50 -18.49 11.72
CA GLU A 106 -47.87 -18.73 11.30
C GLU A 106 -48.24 -17.73 10.20
N VAL A 107 -48.45 -18.27 8.99
CA VAL A 107 -48.46 -17.53 7.72
C VAL A 107 -49.61 -18.03 6.83
N ASN A 108 -49.95 -17.25 5.80
CA ASN A 108 -51.02 -17.57 4.86
C ASN A 108 -50.49 -18.41 3.67
N SER A 109 -51.15 -19.52 3.36
CA SER A 109 -50.76 -20.43 2.26
C SER A 109 -50.80 -19.75 0.91
N GLY A 110 -51.78 -18.89 0.64
CA GLY A 110 -51.92 -18.18 -0.63
C GLY A 110 -50.68 -17.35 -0.97
N VAL A 111 -50.14 -16.61 0.00
CA VAL A 111 -48.91 -15.82 -0.20
C VAL A 111 -47.68 -16.72 -0.40
N LEU A 112 -47.55 -17.82 0.36
CA LEU A 112 -46.44 -18.76 0.17
C LEU A 112 -46.48 -19.41 -1.22
N CYS A 113 -47.64 -19.94 -1.63
CA CYS A 113 -47.82 -20.59 -2.92
C CYS A 113 -47.61 -19.62 -4.11
N ALA A 114 -48.02 -18.36 -3.97
CA ALA A 114 -47.85 -17.34 -5.01
C ALA A 114 -46.39 -16.90 -5.19
N ASN A 115 -45.54 -17.04 -4.17
CA ASN A 115 -44.15 -16.57 -4.20
C ASN A 115 -43.10 -17.70 -4.29
N SER A 116 -43.43 -18.95 -3.91
CA SER A 116 -42.50 -20.08 -3.88
C SER A 116 -43.13 -21.36 -4.43
N GLN A 117 -42.52 -21.93 -5.45
CA GLN A 117 -42.92 -23.23 -6.01
C GLN A 117 -42.69 -24.37 -5.01
N VAL A 118 -41.66 -24.27 -4.16
CA VAL A 118 -41.35 -25.26 -3.10
C VAL A 118 -42.49 -25.31 -2.08
N PHE A 119 -42.94 -24.15 -1.58
CA PHE A 119 -44.07 -24.13 -0.65
C PHE A 119 -45.39 -24.49 -1.32
N ALA A 120 -45.60 -24.12 -2.60
CA ALA A 120 -46.78 -24.56 -3.35
C ALA A 120 -46.89 -26.09 -3.42
N GLY A 121 -45.79 -26.79 -3.73
CA GLY A 121 -45.73 -28.26 -3.71
C GLY A 121 -46.00 -28.84 -2.33
N LEU A 122 -45.26 -28.43 -1.31
CA LEU A 122 -45.40 -28.92 0.08
C LEU A 122 -46.82 -28.75 0.63
N ILE A 123 -47.48 -27.63 0.33
CA ILE A 123 -48.86 -27.35 0.77
C ILE A 123 -49.88 -28.19 -0.01
N ALA A 124 -49.65 -28.44 -1.31
CA ALA A 124 -50.49 -29.32 -2.11
C ALA A 124 -50.38 -30.78 -1.63
N ASP A 125 -49.17 -31.28 -1.42
CA ASP A 125 -48.90 -32.64 -0.92
C ASP A 125 -49.53 -32.88 0.46
N TYR A 126 -49.40 -31.91 1.37
CA TYR A 126 -50.06 -31.96 2.68
C TYR A 126 -51.60 -32.04 2.54
N LYS A 127 -52.21 -31.23 1.67
CA LYS A 127 -53.66 -31.22 1.44
C LYS A 127 -54.15 -32.54 0.83
N ASN A 128 -53.38 -33.11 -0.10
CA ASN A 128 -53.67 -34.41 -0.72
C ASN A 128 -53.56 -35.57 0.28
N GLY A 129 -52.52 -35.58 1.12
CA GLY A 129 -52.35 -36.59 2.18
C GLY A 129 -53.38 -36.46 3.30
N ALA A 130 -53.74 -35.23 3.70
CA ALA A 130 -54.75 -34.97 4.71
C ALA A 130 -56.17 -35.39 4.26
N ALA A 131 -56.48 -35.33 2.96
CA ALA A 131 -57.76 -35.82 2.43
C ALA A 131 -57.97 -37.34 2.63
N SER A 132 -56.91 -38.12 2.88
CA SER A 132 -56.97 -39.56 3.17
C SER A 132 -57.23 -39.89 4.65
N LEU A 133 -57.24 -38.90 5.54
CA LEU A 133 -57.39 -39.08 6.99
C LEU A 133 -58.49 -38.12 7.48
N ASN A 134 -59.61 -38.65 7.96
CA ASN A 134 -60.79 -37.89 8.42
C ASN A 134 -60.49 -36.99 9.64
N GLY A 135 -59.76 -35.90 9.43
CA GLY A 135 -59.31 -34.96 10.45
C GLY A 135 -59.60 -33.52 10.04
N THR A 136 -60.40 -32.82 10.85
CA THR A 136 -60.87 -31.44 10.64
C THR A 136 -59.78 -30.35 10.76
N ASN A 137 -58.51 -30.71 10.68
CA ASN A 137 -57.40 -29.83 11.00
C ASN A 137 -56.98 -28.98 9.80
N LYS A 138 -57.61 -27.81 9.64
CA LYS A 138 -57.34 -26.82 8.58
C LYS A 138 -55.88 -26.35 8.49
N MET A 139 -55.09 -26.48 9.56
CA MET A 139 -53.73 -25.94 9.65
C MET A 139 -52.71 -26.89 9.00
N CYS A 140 -52.11 -26.45 7.88
CA CYS A 140 -50.98 -27.11 7.24
C CYS A 140 -49.72 -26.98 8.11
N ARG A 141 -48.95 -28.06 8.25
CA ARG A 141 -47.70 -28.08 9.04
C ARG A 141 -46.52 -28.35 8.12
N ILE A 142 -45.54 -27.45 8.15
CA ILE A 142 -44.29 -27.56 7.40
C ILE A 142 -43.14 -27.56 8.41
N GLU A 143 -42.23 -28.53 8.33
CA GLU A 143 -40.99 -28.53 9.11
C GLU A 143 -39.80 -28.25 8.18
N VAL A 144 -38.94 -27.30 8.57
CA VAL A 144 -37.71 -26.97 7.85
C VAL A 144 -36.54 -27.30 8.78
N PRO A 145 -35.85 -28.45 8.59
CA PRO A 145 -34.70 -28.83 9.38
C PRO A 145 -33.42 -28.08 8.96
N GLU A 146 -32.41 -28.15 9.81
CA GLU A 146 -31.02 -27.71 9.55
C GLU A 146 -30.85 -26.26 9.03
N VAL A 147 -31.74 -25.35 9.39
CA VAL A 147 -31.64 -23.93 9.00
C VAL A 147 -30.37 -23.31 9.60
N GLU A 148 -29.54 -22.67 8.78
CA GLU A 148 -28.29 -22.07 9.25
C GLU A 148 -28.53 -20.80 10.05
N ASN A 149 -29.41 -19.91 9.56
CA ASN A 149 -29.79 -18.68 10.23
C ASN A 149 -31.32 -18.51 10.26
N LEU A 150 -31.92 -18.87 11.39
CA LEU A 150 -33.36 -18.75 11.64
C LEU A 150 -33.88 -17.31 11.47
N GLY A 151 -33.06 -16.32 11.81
CA GLY A 151 -33.43 -14.91 11.71
C GLY A 151 -33.55 -14.45 10.26
N VAL A 152 -32.57 -14.79 9.42
CA VAL A 152 -32.62 -14.51 7.97
C VAL A 152 -33.76 -15.31 7.32
N PHE A 153 -33.93 -16.59 7.66
CA PHE A 153 -35.00 -17.39 7.06
C PHE A 153 -36.38 -16.79 7.34
N LYS A 154 -36.64 -16.40 8.60
CA LYS A 154 -37.87 -15.66 8.96
C LYS A 154 -38.01 -14.37 8.15
N GLU A 155 -36.95 -13.58 8.04
CA GLU A 155 -36.94 -12.31 7.32
C GLU A 155 -37.26 -12.50 5.83
N THR A 156 -36.71 -13.53 5.18
CA THR A 156 -37.05 -13.91 3.80
C THR A 156 -38.52 -14.33 3.64
N ILE A 157 -39.11 -15.01 4.64
CA ILE A 157 -40.55 -15.32 4.62
C ILE A 157 -41.39 -14.05 4.77
N GLU A 158 -41.00 -13.10 5.62
CA GLU A 158 -41.68 -11.81 5.73
C GLU A 158 -41.65 -11.02 4.41
N LEU A 159 -40.55 -11.09 3.64
CA LEU A 159 -40.43 -10.46 2.32
C LEU A 159 -41.45 -10.95 1.27
N MET A 160 -42.01 -12.16 1.42
CA MET A 160 -43.07 -12.64 0.53
C MET A 160 -44.38 -11.85 0.66
N PHE A 161 -44.59 -11.21 1.82
CA PHE A 161 -45.75 -10.36 2.11
C PHE A 161 -45.53 -8.89 1.73
N ASP A 162 -44.29 -8.51 1.40
CA ASP A 162 -43.93 -7.15 1.01
C ASP A 162 -44.20 -6.89 -0.49
N ASN A 163 -44.70 -5.70 -0.82
CA ASN A 163 -44.78 -5.22 -2.21
C ASN A 163 -43.37 -4.95 -2.75
N HIS A 164 -43.20 -4.83 -4.06
CA HIS A 164 -41.87 -4.63 -4.67
C HIS A 164 -41.12 -3.45 -4.04
N ASP A 165 -41.78 -2.30 -3.88
CA ASP A 165 -41.17 -1.10 -3.29
C ASP A 165 -40.80 -1.24 -1.81
N SER A 166 -41.58 -2.00 -1.02
CA SER A 166 -41.26 -2.20 0.40
C SER A 166 -40.15 -3.24 0.57
N LEU A 167 -40.10 -4.26 -0.30
CA LEU A 167 -39.01 -5.23 -0.38
C LEU A 167 -37.69 -4.53 -0.71
N THR A 168 -37.61 -3.70 -1.76
CA THR A 168 -36.38 -2.97 -2.11
C THR A 168 -35.92 -2.04 -0.97
N LYS A 169 -36.85 -1.33 -0.31
CA LYS A 169 -36.55 -0.51 0.87
C LYS A 169 -36.04 -1.33 2.06
N ARG A 170 -36.56 -2.55 2.25
CA ARG A 170 -36.09 -3.44 3.33
C ARG A 170 -34.69 -3.97 3.04
N LEU A 171 -34.38 -4.37 1.80
CA LEU A 171 -33.03 -4.76 1.36
C LEU A 171 -31.99 -3.66 1.61
N LEU A 172 -32.34 -2.41 1.24
CA LEU A 172 -31.53 -1.22 1.55
C LEU A 172 -31.25 -1.05 3.05
N ASN A 173 -32.26 -1.29 3.91
CA ASN A 173 -32.14 -1.13 5.35
C ASN A 173 -31.31 -2.23 6.05
N ILE A 174 -31.31 -3.47 5.53
CA ILE A 174 -30.55 -4.59 6.12
C ILE A 174 -29.10 -4.66 5.62
N GLY A 175 -28.78 -3.95 4.53
CA GLY A 175 -27.44 -3.84 3.96
C GLY A 175 -27.04 -5.02 3.06
N VAL A 176 -25.87 -4.89 2.44
CA VAL A 176 -25.32 -5.85 1.46
C VAL A 176 -25.07 -7.21 2.10
N PHE A 177 -24.23 -7.31 3.13
CA PHE A 177 -23.86 -8.58 3.76
C PHE A 177 -25.06 -9.48 4.09
N ARG A 178 -26.16 -8.88 4.59
CA ARG A 178 -27.38 -9.61 4.97
C ARG A 178 -28.33 -9.86 3.80
N SER A 179 -28.34 -8.98 2.80
CA SER A 179 -29.03 -9.23 1.53
C SER A 179 -28.45 -10.43 0.78
N ILE A 180 -27.16 -10.73 0.95
CA ILE A 180 -26.53 -11.95 0.42
C ILE A 180 -27.11 -13.20 1.13
N ASP A 181 -27.31 -13.17 2.46
CA ASP A 181 -27.97 -14.28 3.18
C ASP A 181 -29.44 -14.44 2.75
N VAL A 182 -30.15 -13.33 2.54
CA VAL A 182 -31.53 -13.33 2.03
C VAL A 182 -31.60 -13.90 0.61
N LEU A 183 -30.64 -13.57 -0.26
CA LEU A 183 -30.52 -14.14 -1.61
C LEU A 183 -30.30 -15.65 -1.55
N GLU A 184 -29.43 -16.14 -0.66
CA GLU A 184 -29.19 -17.57 -0.45
C GLU A 184 -30.48 -18.32 -0.07
N VAL A 185 -31.20 -17.83 0.94
CA VAL A 185 -32.47 -18.43 1.36
C VAL A 185 -33.51 -18.32 0.25
N SER A 186 -33.60 -17.17 -0.44
CA SER A 186 -34.55 -16.95 -1.55
C SER A 186 -34.31 -17.92 -2.71
N ALA A 187 -33.04 -18.20 -3.04
CA ALA A 187 -32.68 -19.19 -4.04
C ALA A 187 -33.06 -20.61 -3.59
N GLY A 188 -32.74 -20.98 -2.35
CA GLY A 188 -33.03 -22.30 -1.78
C GLY A 188 -34.53 -22.64 -1.71
N ILE A 189 -35.40 -21.66 -1.45
CA ILE A 189 -36.88 -21.84 -1.43
C ILE A 189 -37.55 -21.50 -2.77
N MET A 190 -36.79 -21.21 -3.83
CA MET A 190 -37.26 -20.75 -5.14
C MET A 190 -38.24 -19.56 -5.06
N PHE A 191 -37.88 -18.54 -4.28
CA PHE A 191 -38.57 -17.25 -4.21
C PHE A 191 -38.08 -16.31 -5.31
N THR A 192 -38.56 -16.50 -6.54
CA THR A 192 -38.05 -15.80 -7.75
C THR A 192 -38.03 -14.27 -7.60
N LYS A 193 -39.08 -13.68 -7.05
CA LYS A 193 -39.16 -12.22 -6.81
C LYS A 193 -38.09 -11.76 -5.81
N GLY A 194 -37.88 -12.51 -4.72
CA GLY A 194 -36.81 -12.23 -3.75
C GLY A 194 -35.42 -12.31 -4.37
N VAL A 195 -35.15 -13.36 -5.15
CA VAL A 195 -33.90 -13.52 -5.89
C VAL A 195 -33.64 -12.32 -6.81
N LEU A 196 -34.59 -11.98 -7.69
CA LEU A 196 -34.44 -10.87 -8.64
C LEU A 196 -34.20 -9.53 -7.94
N SER A 197 -34.98 -9.20 -6.92
CA SER A 197 -34.80 -7.94 -6.20
C SER A 197 -33.53 -7.89 -5.35
N CYS A 198 -33.04 -9.02 -4.83
CA CYS A 198 -31.74 -9.09 -4.17
C CYS A 198 -30.59 -8.87 -5.16
N LEU A 199 -30.65 -9.50 -6.34
CA LEU A 199 -29.65 -9.29 -7.39
C LEU A 199 -29.64 -7.83 -7.86
N GLN A 200 -30.80 -7.24 -8.18
CA GLN A 200 -30.92 -5.82 -8.53
C GLN A 200 -30.37 -4.88 -7.45
N TYR A 201 -30.60 -5.19 -6.18
CA TYR A 201 -30.04 -4.41 -5.08
C TYR A 201 -28.50 -4.53 -5.02
N LEU A 202 -27.95 -5.75 -5.10
CA LEU A 202 -26.52 -6.01 -5.05
C LEU A 202 -25.76 -5.40 -6.24
N GLU A 203 -26.35 -5.45 -7.45
CA GLU A 203 -25.86 -4.78 -8.65
C GLU A 203 -25.68 -3.27 -8.44
N ALA A 204 -26.65 -2.62 -7.78
CA ALA A 204 -26.74 -1.17 -7.64
C ALA A 204 -25.87 -0.56 -6.53
N VAL A 205 -25.16 -1.36 -5.73
CA VAL A 205 -24.40 -0.89 -4.54
C VAL A 205 -22.95 -1.36 -4.52
N PRO A 206 -22.03 -0.60 -3.90
CA PRO A 206 -20.65 -1.07 -3.67
C PRO A 206 -20.63 -2.18 -2.60
N TRP A 207 -19.56 -2.99 -2.61
CA TRP A 207 -19.35 -4.07 -1.65
C TRP A 207 -18.00 -3.86 -0.92
N THR A 208 -17.92 -4.32 0.32
CA THR A 208 -16.65 -4.50 1.04
C THR A 208 -15.93 -5.78 0.58
N GLU A 209 -14.64 -5.93 0.91
CA GLU A 209 -13.86 -7.13 0.53
C GLU A 209 -14.47 -8.42 1.13
N GLU A 210 -15.01 -8.33 2.35
CA GLU A 210 -15.70 -9.44 3.04
C GLU A 210 -17.05 -9.78 2.40
N GLU A 211 -17.80 -8.78 1.94
CA GLU A 211 -19.06 -8.96 1.21
C GLU A 211 -18.82 -9.53 -0.18
N GLU A 212 -17.75 -9.10 -0.86
CA GLU A 212 -17.37 -9.61 -2.17
C GLU A 212 -16.98 -11.10 -2.10
N GLU A 213 -16.16 -11.50 -1.14
CA GLU A 213 -15.78 -12.91 -0.97
C GLU A 213 -16.98 -13.78 -0.59
N LYS A 214 -17.89 -13.27 0.25
CA LYS A 214 -19.16 -13.95 0.54
C LYS A 214 -20.02 -14.10 -0.71
N LEU A 215 -20.04 -13.09 -1.58
CA LEU A 215 -20.76 -13.16 -2.86
C LEU A 215 -20.13 -14.19 -3.81
N ARG A 216 -18.79 -14.22 -3.94
CA ARG A 216 -18.08 -15.29 -4.69
C ARG A 216 -18.43 -16.69 -4.16
N SER A 217 -18.42 -16.87 -2.84
CA SER A 217 -18.82 -18.13 -2.19
C SER A 217 -20.27 -18.51 -2.55
N LEU A 218 -21.21 -17.57 -2.56
CA LEU A 218 -22.59 -17.84 -2.96
C LEU A 218 -22.71 -18.24 -4.44
N PHE A 219 -22.03 -17.51 -5.34
CA PHE A 219 -22.05 -17.78 -6.78
C PHE A 219 -21.36 -19.09 -7.19
N THR A 220 -20.50 -19.68 -6.36
CA THR A 220 -19.98 -21.04 -6.58
C THR A 220 -20.95 -22.13 -6.13
N ARG A 221 -21.88 -21.83 -5.20
CA ARG A 221 -22.86 -22.77 -4.65
C ARG A 221 -24.19 -22.75 -5.39
N PHE A 222 -24.62 -21.59 -5.89
CA PHE A 222 -25.90 -21.41 -6.59
C PHE A 222 -25.67 -20.93 -8.02
N LYS A 223 -26.45 -21.49 -8.96
CA LYS A 223 -26.54 -20.98 -10.33
C LYS A 223 -27.76 -20.09 -10.46
N PHE A 224 -27.51 -18.86 -10.89
CA PHE A 224 -28.54 -17.88 -11.24
C PHE A 224 -28.65 -17.75 -12.76
N ASP A 225 -29.67 -17.03 -13.23
CA ASP A 225 -29.78 -16.69 -14.64
C ASP A 225 -28.63 -15.75 -15.07
N GLU A 226 -28.07 -16.01 -16.24
CA GLU A 226 -26.88 -15.32 -16.75
C GLU A 226 -27.18 -13.85 -17.10
N ALA A 227 -28.35 -13.58 -17.68
CA ALA A 227 -28.73 -12.22 -18.08
C ALA A 227 -28.93 -11.29 -16.87
N THR A 228 -29.44 -11.82 -15.75
CA THR A 228 -29.65 -11.08 -14.49
C THR A 228 -28.41 -10.98 -13.61
N THR A 229 -27.35 -11.76 -13.88
CA THR A 229 -26.12 -11.77 -13.05
C THR A 229 -24.85 -11.33 -13.76
N ARG A 230 -24.88 -11.16 -15.09
CA ARG A 230 -23.78 -10.63 -15.90
C ARG A 230 -23.07 -9.43 -15.27
N ASP A 231 -23.81 -8.42 -14.84
CA ASP A 231 -23.24 -7.15 -14.39
C ASP A 231 -22.68 -7.23 -12.95
N ILE A 232 -23.14 -8.20 -12.15
CA ILE A 232 -22.52 -8.59 -10.87
C ILE A 232 -21.23 -9.41 -11.12
N LEU A 233 -21.28 -10.38 -12.03
CA LEU A 233 -20.14 -11.23 -12.37
C LEU A 233 -19.00 -10.42 -13.00
N GLY A 234 -19.30 -9.45 -13.86
CA GLY A 234 -18.33 -8.51 -14.42
C GLY A 234 -17.70 -7.54 -13.41
N ARG A 235 -18.24 -7.46 -12.18
CA ARG A 235 -17.61 -6.77 -11.04
C ARG A 235 -16.75 -7.72 -10.19
N LEU A 236 -17.19 -8.97 -10.00
CA LEU A 236 -16.52 -9.99 -9.17
C LEU A 236 -15.29 -10.61 -9.84
N TYR A 237 -15.32 -10.72 -11.16
CA TYR A 237 -14.28 -11.35 -11.96
C TYR A 237 -13.79 -10.33 -12.99
N LEU A 238 -12.49 -10.04 -12.97
CA LEU A 238 -11.85 -9.35 -14.08
C LEU A 238 -12.13 -10.20 -15.33
N HIS A 239 -12.67 -9.57 -16.38
CA HIS A 239 -13.17 -10.30 -17.53
C HIS A 239 -12.01 -11.03 -18.23
N ASP A 240 -11.94 -12.36 -18.09
CA ASP A 240 -11.09 -13.27 -18.88
C ASP A 240 -11.58 -13.34 -20.33
N SER A 241 -11.78 -12.18 -20.93
CA SER A 241 -11.99 -11.99 -22.35
C SER A 241 -10.74 -12.48 -23.09
N VAL A 242 -11.00 -13.29 -24.12
CA VAL A 242 -10.06 -14.18 -24.83
C VAL A 242 -8.82 -13.51 -25.45
N ASP A 243 -8.72 -12.18 -25.40
CA ASP A 243 -7.55 -11.39 -25.84
C ASP A 243 -6.70 -10.84 -24.67
N SER A 244 -6.24 -11.74 -23.79
CA SER A 244 -5.25 -11.42 -22.72
C SER A 244 -3.92 -10.84 -23.22
N SER A 245 -3.71 -10.82 -24.54
CA SER A 245 -2.57 -10.20 -25.25
C SER A 245 -2.71 -8.68 -25.45
N SER A 246 -3.89 -8.11 -25.21
CA SER A 246 -4.25 -6.73 -25.61
C SER A 246 -4.53 -5.76 -24.45
N GLN A 247 -4.76 -6.27 -23.24
CA GLN A 247 -4.94 -5.45 -22.03
C GLN A 247 -3.67 -4.62 -21.78
N PRO A 248 -3.71 -3.27 -21.87
CA PRO A 248 -2.53 -2.48 -21.61
C PRO A 248 -2.14 -2.61 -20.15
N ASN A 249 -0.85 -2.83 -19.86
CA ASN A 249 -0.34 -2.93 -18.50
C ASN A 249 -0.72 -1.67 -17.69
N VAL A 250 -1.76 -1.77 -16.86
CA VAL A 250 -2.35 -0.64 -16.12
C VAL A 250 -1.32 -0.06 -15.15
N ALA A 251 -0.50 -0.92 -14.52
CA ALA A 251 0.58 -0.47 -13.66
C ALA A 251 1.60 0.39 -14.44
N ARG A 252 2.01 -0.04 -15.63
CA ARG A 252 2.89 0.76 -16.52
C ARG A 252 2.23 2.09 -16.90
N GLN A 253 0.95 2.09 -17.28
CA GLN A 253 0.23 3.31 -17.67
C GLN A 253 0.12 4.30 -16.50
N LEU A 254 -0.17 3.82 -15.29
CA LEU A 254 -0.19 4.64 -14.07
C LEU A 254 1.20 5.23 -13.78
N VAL A 255 2.25 4.40 -13.80
CA VAL A 255 3.63 4.83 -13.56
C VAL A 255 4.08 5.88 -14.59
N TRP A 256 3.80 5.67 -15.89
CA TRP A 256 4.08 6.63 -16.97
C TRP A 256 3.30 7.94 -16.82
N SER A 257 2.01 7.87 -16.48
CA SER A 257 1.16 9.05 -16.28
C SER A 257 1.61 9.89 -15.08
N ILE A 258 2.15 9.24 -14.04
CA ILE A 258 2.70 9.91 -12.85
C ILE A 258 4.04 10.58 -13.16
N THR A 259 4.97 9.92 -13.85
CA THR A 259 6.28 10.53 -14.19
C THR A 259 6.13 11.71 -15.15
N THR A 260 5.18 11.63 -16.08
CA THR A 260 4.85 12.73 -17.01
C THR A 260 3.92 13.81 -16.42
N CYS A 261 3.42 13.63 -15.19
CA CYS A 261 2.45 14.55 -14.58
C CYS A 261 3.04 15.95 -14.29
N VAL A 262 2.42 16.98 -14.86
CA VAL A 262 2.85 18.39 -14.74
C VAL A 262 2.59 18.98 -13.34
N HIS A 263 1.47 18.61 -12.70
CA HIS A 263 1.01 19.20 -11.44
C HIS A 263 1.68 18.52 -10.23
N ALA A 264 2.44 19.28 -9.45
CA ALA A 264 3.27 18.72 -8.37
C ALA A 264 2.47 18.03 -7.26
N ASN A 265 1.37 18.64 -6.78
CA ASN A 265 0.57 18.09 -5.68
C ASN A 265 -0.10 16.77 -6.10
N ALA A 266 -0.84 16.79 -7.22
CA ALA A 266 -1.47 15.59 -7.78
C ALA A 266 -0.44 14.48 -8.06
N ARG A 267 0.74 14.82 -8.63
CA ARG A 267 1.82 13.86 -8.83
C ARG A 267 2.29 13.24 -7.51
N ASN A 268 2.45 14.01 -6.44
CA ASN A 268 2.92 13.50 -5.16
C ASN A 268 1.86 12.61 -4.46
N GLU A 269 0.59 12.99 -4.52
CA GLU A 269 -0.53 12.16 -4.02
C GLU A 269 -0.62 10.84 -4.79
N LEU A 270 -0.60 10.88 -6.13
CA LEU A 270 -0.61 9.69 -6.98
C LEU A 270 0.64 8.81 -6.78
N LYS A 271 1.82 9.41 -6.57
CA LYS A 271 3.05 8.66 -6.22
C LYS A 271 2.87 7.88 -4.93
N SER A 272 2.25 8.46 -3.91
CA SER A 272 1.99 7.78 -2.64
C SER A 272 0.97 6.65 -2.80
N LEU A 273 -0.12 6.91 -3.52
CA LEU A 273 -1.18 5.92 -3.78
C LEU A 273 -0.66 4.72 -4.57
N VAL A 274 -0.07 4.98 -5.74
CA VAL A 274 0.40 3.91 -6.64
C VAL A 274 1.61 3.17 -6.06
N LYS A 275 2.48 3.83 -5.27
CA LYS A 275 3.50 3.11 -4.50
C LYS A 275 2.87 2.13 -3.50
N GLY A 276 1.83 2.54 -2.78
CA GLY A 276 1.10 1.67 -1.85
C GLY A 276 0.51 0.44 -2.52
N LEU A 277 -0.03 0.59 -3.74
CA LEU A 277 -0.60 -0.51 -4.53
C LEU A 277 0.45 -1.45 -5.15
N LEU A 278 1.65 -0.94 -5.49
CA LEU A 278 2.70 -1.73 -6.14
C LEU A 278 3.71 -2.37 -5.18
N CYS A 279 3.87 -1.83 -3.97
CA CYS A 279 4.84 -2.32 -2.99
C CYS A 279 4.20 -3.33 -2.04
N LYS A 280 5.01 -4.23 -1.46
CA LYS A 280 4.59 -5.39 -0.65
C LYS A 280 4.05 -5.02 0.75
N SER A 281 3.20 -4.01 0.84
CA SER A 281 2.79 -3.33 2.09
C SER A 281 1.26 -3.25 2.27
N SER A 282 0.51 -4.25 1.85
CA SER A 282 -0.88 -4.50 2.29
C SER A 282 -1.40 -5.82 1.74
N VAL A 283 -2.05 -6.60 2.61
CA VAL A 283 -3.27 -7.46 2.46
C VAL A 283 -3.53 -8.22 1.15
N TYR A 284 -3.26 -7.62 -0.01
CA TYR A 284 -3.39 -8.17 -1.37
C TYR A 284 -2.32 -9.22 -1.67
N GLU A 285 -2.36 -10.37 -0.97
CA GLU A 285 -1.51 -11.53 -1.27
C GLU A 285 -1.94 -12.29 -2.55
N LYS A 286 -2.95 -11.77 -3.27
CA LYS A 286 -3.44 -12.32 -4.54
C LYS A 286 -3.71 -11.22 -5.56
N ASN A 287 -3.14 -11.43 -6.75
CA ASN A 287 -3.61 -11.01 -8.07
C ASN A 287 -3.28 -9.59 -8.63
N HIS A 288 -2.33 -9.62 -9.57
CA HIS A 288 -2.42 -8.97 -10.90
C HIS A 288 -2.31 -7.44 -11.06
N LEU A 289 -1.33 -6.79 -10.43
CA LEU A 289 -0.63 -5.67 -11.07
C LEU A 289 0.69 -6.18 -11.67
N ASP A 290 0.62 -6.68 -12.90
CA ASP A 290 1.74 -7.34 -13.60
C ASP A 290 2.74 -6.32 -14.17
N LEU A 291 3.33 -5.51 -13.28
CA LEU A 291 4.36 -4.54 -13.64
C LEU A 291 5.68 -5.27 -13.95
N SER A 292 5.91 -5.57 -15.22
CA SER A 292 7.16 -6.18 -15.66
C SER A 292 8.37 -5.32 -15.29
N LYS A 293 9.50 -5.98 -15.08
CA LYS A 293 10.79 -5.31 -14.87
C LYS A 293 11.11 -4.41 -16.07
N GLU A 294 10.90 -4.91 -17.27
CA GLU A 294 11.13 -4.24 -18.54
C GLU A 294 10.32 -2.95 -18.66
N ASP A 295 9.04 -2.97 -18.26
CA ASP A 295 8.17 -1.80 -18.24
C ASP A 295 8.69 -0.73 -17.28
N LEU A 296 9.02 -1.10 -16.03
CA LEU A 296 9.52 -0.15 -15.03
C LEU A 296 10.86 0.48 -15.46
N TYR A 297 11.77 -0.31 -16.00
CA TYR A 297 13.04 0.19 -16.57
C TYR A 297 12.84 0.97 -17.88
N SER A 298 11.73 0.79 -18.61
CA SER A 298 11.39 1.65 -19.77
C SER A 298 11.02 3.07 -19.33
N VAL A 299 10.19 3.22 -18.27
CA VAL A 299 9.85 4.54 -17.72
C VAL A 299 11.07 5.19 -17.07
N CYS A 300 11.90 4.39 -16.39
CA CYS A 300 13.13 4.89 -15.77
C CYS A 300 14.13 5.44 -16.81
N ARG A 301 14.33 4.76 -17.94
CA ARG A 301 15.15 5.26 -19.05
C ARG A 301 14.61 6.58 -19.60
N SER A 302 13.31 6.67 -19.85
CA SER A 302 12.70 7.94 -20.30
C SER A 302 12.90 9.10 -19.31
N CYS A 303 12.91 8.83 -17.99
CA CYS A 303 13.24 9.82 -16.98
C CYS A 303 14.73 10.23 -17.00
N LEU A 304 15.64 9.29 -17.26
CA LEU A 304 17.08 9.53 -17.42
C LEU A 304 17.38 10.33 -18.69
N ASP A 305 16.79 9.98 -19.84
CA ASP A 305 16.92 10.72 -21.10
C ASP A 305 16.41 12.17 -20.95
N SER A 306 15.29 12.32 -20.23
CA SER A 306 14.75 13.63 -19.85
C SER A 306 15.67 14.40 -18.89
N LEU A 307 16.39 13.73 -17.99
CA LEU A 307 17.36 14.35 -17.10
C LEU A 307 18.62 14.79 -17.86
N ILE A 308 19.13 13.95 -18.76
CA ILE A 308 20.29 14.25 -19.62
C ILE A 308 20.03 15.50 -20.45
N SER A 309 18.90 15.57 -21.16
CA SER A 309 18.53 16.75 -21.97
C SER A 309 18.35 18.03 -21.15
N LEU A 310 17.85 17.95 -19.91
CA LEU A 310 17.79 19.12 -19.00
C LEU A 310 19.19 19.54 -18.49
N MET A 311 20.11 18.60 -18.33
CA MET A 311 21.51 18.88 -17.96
C MET A 311 22.31 19.45 -19.14
N GLU A 312 21.99 19.07 -20.38
CA GLU A 312 22.53 19.67 -21.61
C GLU A 312 22.06 21.12 -21.78
N GLU A 313 20.78 21.40 -21.48
CA GLU A 313 20.24 22.77 -21.39
C GLU A 313 20.95 23.58 -20.30
N ALA A 314 21.30 22.96 -19.17
CA ALA A 314 22.04 23.61 -18.07
C ALA A 314 23.52 23.86 -18.37
N SER A 315 24.07 23.23 -19.42
CA SER A 315 25.48 23.28 -19.78
C SER A 315 25.75 24.14 -21.04
N ASP A 316 24.73 24.88 -21.51
CA ASP A 316 24.72 25.66 -22.76
C ASP A 316 25.09 24.85 -24.03
N THR A 317 25.01 23.52 -23.98
CA THR A 317 25.45 22.65 -25.08
C THR A 317 24.44 22.50 -26.23
N ILE A 318 23.15 22.83 -26.02
CA ILE A 318 22.08 22.65 -27.01
C ILE A 318 21.05 23.81 -26.93
N SER A 319 20.67 24.34 -28.09
CA SER A 319 19.51 25.26 -28.23
C SER A 319 18.18 24.48 -28.11
N PRO A 320 17.26 24.84 -27.20
CA PRO A 320 16.10 23.99 -26.90
C PRO A 320 14.93 24.16 -27.88
N GLU A 321 15.03 23.55 -29.06
CA GLU A 321 13.96 23.53 -30.09
C GLU A 321 12.79 22.55 -29.78
N ARG A 322 12.96 21.60 -28.85
CA ARG A 322 12.02 20.46 -28.67
C ARG A 322 11.21 20.45 -27.37
N LEU A 323 10.88 21.61 -26.80
CA LEU A 323 10.07 21.70 -25.56
C LEU A 323 8.76 22.45 -25.75
N THR A 324 7.68 21.92 -25.17
CA THR A 324 6.35 22.55 -25.22
C THR A 324 6.33 23.86 -24.41
N LYS A 325 5.63 24.89 -24.94
CA LYS A 325 5.65 26.26 -24.41
C LYS A 325 5.32 26.40 -22.91
N LYS A 326 4.58 25.43 -22.33
CA LYS A 326 4.11 25.48 -20.93
C LYS A 326 5.19 25.10 -19.91
N ASP A 327 6.13 24.21 -20.27
CA ASP A 327 7.17 23.74 -19.34
C ASP A 327 8.37 24.71 -19.26
N ARG A 328 8.57 25.55 -20.29
CA ARG A 328 9.56 26.65 -20.30
C ARG A 328 9.34 27.71 -19.22
N ASN A 329 8.12 27.86 -18.68
CA ASN A 329 7.82 28.83 -17.63
C ASN A 329 8.35 28.42 -16.25
N LYS A 330 8.87 27.20 -16.09
CA LYS A 330 9.42 26.69 -14.83
C LYS A 330 10.95 26.78 -14.81
N PRO A 331 11.56 27.21 -13.68
CA PRO A 331 13.01 27.22 -13.51
C PRO A 331 13.62 25.86 -13.87
N LEU A 332 14.78 25.86 -14.53
CA LEU A 332 15.46 24.64 -14.96
C LEU A 332 15.72 23.68 -13.79
N ILE A 333 16.09 24.23 -12.63
CA ILE A 333 16.26 23.46 -11.38
C ILE A 333 14.98 22.75 -10.91
N GLU A 334 13.79 23.34 -11.12
CA GLU A 334 12.52 22.67 -10.79
C GLU A 334 12.27 21.48 -11.74
N ARG A 335 12.60 21.64 -13.04
CA ARG A 335 12.50 20.57 -14.04
C ARG A 335 13.48 19.43 -13.76
N ILE A 336 14.71 19.74 -13.35
CA ILE A 336 15.72 18.74 -12.93
C ILE A 336 15.28 18.03 -11.65
N SER A 337 14.88 18.78 -10.60
CA SER A 337 14.32 18.19 -9.36
C SER A 337 13.13 17.27 -9.67
N ARG A 338 12.23 17.65 -10.59
CA ARG A 338 11.09 16.80 -11.00
C ARG A 338 11.55 15.44 -11.54
N GLN A 339 12.56 15.40 -12.41
CA GLN A 339 13.06 14.12 -12.95
C GLN A 339 13.82 13.31 -11.92
N ILE A 340 14.59 13.95 -11.05
CA ILE A 340 15.27 13.27 -9.92
C ILE A 340 14.25 12.69 -8.93
N ASP A 341 13.20 13.44 -8.60
CA ASP A 341 12.11 12.98 -7.74
C ASP A 341 11.28 11.86 -8.42
N ASN A 342 11.26 11.78 -9.76
CA ASN A 342 10.70 10.65 -10.51
C ASN A 342 11.61 9.42 -10.43
N ILE A 343 12.90 9.55 -10.75
CA ILE A 343 13.90 8.46 -10.68
C ILE A 343 13.94 7.86 -9.28
N ASN A 344 13.99 8.69 -8.24
CA ASN A 344 14.01 8.21 -6.84
C ASN A 344 12.74 7.44 -6.47
N TRP A 345 11.56 7.88 -6.95
CA TRP A 345 10.30 7.17 -6.71
C TRP A 345 10.24 5.82 -7.45
N LEU A 346 10.74 5.75 -8.69
CA LEU A 346 10.87 4.49 -9.42
C LEU A 346 11.87 3.55 -8.73
N LEU A 347 12.99 4.08 -8.25
CA LEU A 347 14.00 3.33 -7.50
C LEU A 347 13.43 2.78 -6.18
N GLU A 348 12.58 3.53 -5.46
CA GLU A 348 11.87 3.01 -4.30
C GLU A 348 10.98 1.80 -4.64
N ILE A 349 10.22 1.87 -5.74
CA ILE A 349 9.42 0.74 -6.23
C ILE A 349 10.32 -0.45 -6.62
N MET A 350 11.44 -0.20 -7.31
CA MET A 350 12.41 -1.24 -7.66
C MET A 350 13.05 -1.89 -6.42
N LEU A 351 13.29 -1.13 -5.35
CA LEU A 351 13.85 -1.62 -4.09
C LEU A 351 12.84 -2.50 -3.34
N ASP A 352 11.60 -2.05 -3.19
CA ASP A 352 10.54 -2.84 -2.53
C ASP A 352 10.17 -4.09 -3.38
N GLY A 353 10.29 -3.98 -4.71
CA GLY A 353 10.19 -5.10 -5.67
C GLY A 353 11.41 -6.04 -5.73
N GLN A 354 12.55 -5.67 -5.13
CA GLN A 354 13.83 -6.40 -5.19
C GLN A 354 14.42 -6.58 -6.62
N ILE A 355 14.20 -5.59 -7.49
CA ILE A 355 14.68 -5.55 -8.90
C ILE A 355 15.61 -4.37 -9.20
N ALA A 356 16.12 -3.69 -8.16
CA ALA A 356 16.96 -2.49 -8.28
C ALA A 356 18.46 -2.74 -8.59
N GLU A 357 18.92 -3.99 -8.71
CA GLU A 357 20.34 -4.29 -8.99
C GLU A 357 20.81 -3.66 -10.32
N ASP A 358 20.05 -3.83 -11.41
CA ASP A 358 20.45 -3.34 -12.73
C ASP A 358 20.46 -1.80 -12.82
N PHE A 359 19.69 -1.11 -11.96
CA PHE A 359 19.71 0.34 -11.86
C PHE A 359 21.05 0.85 -11.32
N VAL A 360 21.76 0.06 -10.49
CA VAL A 360 23.12 0.43 -10.03
C VAL A 360 24.07 0.54 -11.22
N ASN A 361 24.05 -0.44 -12.13
CA ASN A 361 24.84 -0.39 -13.37
C ASN A 361 24.38 0.78 -14.26
N THR A 362 23.07 0.87 -14.49
CA THR A 362 22.46 1.95 -15.30
C THR A 362 22.87 3.35 -14.81
N TRP A 363 23.02 3.54 -13.50
CA TRP A 363 23.45 4.80 -12.89
C TRP A 363 24.98 4.97 -12.89
N ALA A 364 25.75 3.90 -12.68
CA ALA A 364 27.21 3.90 -12.78
C ALA A 364 27.73 4.22 -14.19
N ASP A 365 26.97 3.84 -15.23
CA ASP A 365 27.32 4.06 -16.64
C ASP A 365 27.01 5.50 -17.13
N GLN A 366 26.51 6.39 -16.26
CA GLN A 366 26.11 7.77 -16.59
C GLN A 366 27.28 8.76 -16.75
N GLN A 367 28.28 8.39 -17.56
CA GLN A 367 29.48 9.19 -17.82
C GLN A 367 29.14 10.60 -18.37
N GLN A 368 28.06 10.73 -19.15
CA GLN A 368 27.59 12.02 -19.65
C GLN A 368 27.10 12.94 -18.51
N LEU A 369 26.32 12.41 -17.56
CA LEU A 369 25.86 13.18 -16.39
C LEU A 369 27.05 13.61 -15.51
N VAL A 370 28.06 12.74 -15.32
CA VAL A 370 29.27 13.10 -14.56
C VAL A 370 30.12 14.15 -15.28
N LYS A 371 30.20 14.11 -16.62
CA LYS A 371 30.87 15.18 -17.39
C LYS A 371 30.18 16.53 -17.18
N MET A 372 28.84 16.58 -17.26
CA MET A 372 28.07 17.80 -17.03
C MET A 372 28.08 18.24 -15.56
N HIS A 373 28.11 17.30 -14.61
CA HIS A 373 28.25 17.56 -13.17
C HIS A 373 29.45 18.46 -12.89
N ASN A 374 30.63 18.18 -13.44
CA ASN A 374 31.83 19.00 -13.19
C ASN A 374 31.64 20.50 -13.53
N ASN A 375 30.80 20.84 -14.50
CA ASN A 375 30.54 22.21 -14.96
C ASN A 375 29.27 22.84 -14.34
N ALA A 376 28.37 22.02 -13.79
CA ALA A 376 27.09 22.47 -13.28
C ALA A 376 27.21 23.21 -11.93
N SER A 377 26.25 24.11 -11.65
CA SER A 377 26.18 24.79 -10.35
C SER A 377 25.94 23.80 -9.19
N PRO A 378 26.42 24.07 -7.97
CA PRO A 378 26.21 23.17 -6.83
C PRO A 378 24.74 22.83 -6.55
N MET A 379 23.83 23.76 -6.86
CA MET A 379 22.37 23.55 -6.77
C MET A 379 21.82 22.54 -7.77
N ILE A 380 22.48 22.32 -8.91
CA ILE A 380 22.11 21.27 -9.87
C ILE A 380 22.80 19.96 -9.51
N ARG A 381 24.09 20.03 -9.17
CA ARG A 381 24.90 18.85 -8.82
C ARG A 381 24.35 18.05 -7.64
N TYR A 382 23.91 18.73 -6.58
CA TYR A 382 23.37 18.03 -5.41
C TYR A 382 22.10 17.22 -5.75
N GLU A 383 21.30 17.61 -6.75
CA GLU A 383 20.13 16.84 -7.18
C GLU A 383 20.55 15.48 -7.78
N LEU A 384 21.63 15.43 -8.58
CA LEU A 384 22.20 14.16 -9.05
C LEU A 384 22.71 13.32 -7.88
N SER A 385 23.44 13.93 -6.96
CA SER A 385 24.01 13.27 -5.78
C SER A 385 22.95 12.69 -4.82
N ARG A 386 21.68 13.14 -4.88
CA ARG A 386 20.56 12.50 -4.14
C ARG A 386 20.30 11.06 -4.58
N VAL A 387 20.42 10.75 -5.88
CA VAL A 387 20.21 9.39 -6.42
C VAL A 387 21.30 8.46 -5.88
N SER A 388 22.56 8.87 -5.99
CA SER A 388 23.72 8.17 -5.44
C SER A 388 23.58 7.95 -3.92
N ALA A 389 23.12 8.95 -3.18
CA ALA A 389 22.88 8.84 -1.75
C ALA A 389 21.87 7.73 -1.38
N ILE A 390 20.77 7.62 -2.13
CA ILE A 390 19.77 6.56 -1.92
C ILE A 390 20.37 5.18 -2.21
N LEU A 391 21.18 5.03 -3.28
CA LEU A 391 21.85 3.76 -3.59
C LEU A 391 22.83 3.33 -2.50
N PHE A 392 23.66 4.24 -1.98
CA PHE A 392 24.55 3.94 -0.85
C PHE A 392 23.76 3.46 0.36
N VAL A 393 22.71 4.20 0.77
CA VAL A 393 21.86 3.82 1.90
C VAL A 393 21.16 2.48 1.68
N ALA A 394 20.64 2.22 0.47
CA ALA A 394 19.98 0.95 0.14
C ALA A 394 20.92 -0.26 0.22
N MET A 395 22.17 -0.12 -0.24
CA MET A 395 23.18 -1.18 -0.12
C MET A 395 23.58 -1.43 1.34
N ALA A 396 23.87 -0.37 2.10
CA ALA A 396 24.30 -0.49 3.49
C ALA A 396 23.19 -1.04 4.41
N THR A 397 21.93 -0.72 4.12
CA THR A 397 20.76 -1.27 4.82
C THR A 397 20.33 -2.66 4.31
N ARG A 398 21.06 -3.25 3.36
CA ARG A 398 20.78 -4.55 2.72
C ARG A 398 19.41 -4.64 2.03
N LYS A 399 18.79 -3.50 1.69
CA LYS A 399 17.63 -3.44 0.79
C LYS A 399 18.00 -3.68 -0.67
N LEU A 400 19.27 -3.47 -1.00
CA LEU A 400 19.87 -3.65 -2.32
C LEU A 400 21.13 -4.50 -2.17
N GLN A 401 21.18 -5.63 -2.86
CA GLN A 401 22.37 -6.45 -2.99
C GLN A 401 22.79 -6.44 -4.45
N CYS A 402 24.07 -6.18 -4.72
CA CYS A 402 24.61 -6.17 -6.07
C CYS A 402 26.03 -6.73 -6.13
N ARG A 403 26.46 -7.16 -7.32
CA ARG A 403 27.80 -7.73 -7.56
C ARG A 403 28.94 -6.73 -7.31
N LEU A 404 30.19 -7.21 -7.35
CA LEU A 404 31.36 -6.37 -7.08
C LEU A 404 31.51 -5.26 -8.12
N GLU A 405 31.28 -5.61 -9.38
CA GLU A 405 31.45 -4.76 -10.55
C GLU A 405 30.52 -3.53 -10.46
N ALA A 406 29.25 -3.77 -10.12
CA ALA A 406 28.25 -2.72 -9.88
C ALA A 406 28.65 -1.77 -8.74
N ARG A 407 29.14 -2.32 -7.61
CA ARG A 407 29.59 -1.54 -6.45
C ARG A 407 30.86 -0.73 -6.75
N SER A 408 31.78 -1.31 -7.53
CA SER A 408 33.01 -0.68 -7.98
C SER A 408 32.70 0.49 -8.91
N GLY A 409 31.94 0.24 -9.98
CA GLY A 409 31.56 1.27 -10.96
C GLY A 409 30.77 2.42 -10.34
N LEU A 410 29.85 2.14 -9.40
CA LEU A 410 29.15 3.20 -8.67
C LEU A 410 30.12 4.09 -7.86
N LEU A 411 31.08 3.49 -7.16
CA LEU A 411 32.06 4.26 -6.38
C LEU A 411 33.04 5.00 -7.29
N GLU A 412 33.58 4.36 -8.33
CA GLU A 412 34.48 4.98 -9.31
C GLU A 412 33.83 6.18 -10.01
N THR A 413 32.55 6.08 -10.40
CA THR A 413 31.82 7.14 -11.10
C THR A 413 31.31 8.23 -10.14
N TRP A 414 30.73 7.87 -8.98
CA TRP A 414 29.95 8.81 -8.15
C TRP A 414 30.55 9.15 -6.78
N PHE A 415 31.64 8.52 -6.33
CA PHE A 415 32.24 8.85 -5.03
C PHE A 415 32.76 10.30 -5.01
N ARG A 416 33.55 10.71 -6.01
CA ARG A 416 34.07 12.08 -6.11
C ARG A 416 32.97 13.15 -6.22
N PRO A 417 31.94 13.01 -7.09
CA PRO A 417 30.73 13.84 -7.05
C PRO A 417 30.10 13.95 -5.65
N MET A 418 29.92 12.82 -4.95
CA MET A 418 29.36 12.78 -3.60
C MET A 418 30.21 13.52 -2.57
N LEU A 419 31.55 13.44 -2.66
CA LEU A 419 32.44 14.22 -1.77
C LEU A 419 32.24 15.73 -1.98
N LEU A 420 32.20 16.17 -3.24
CA LEU A 420 32.08 17.59 -3.63
C LEU A 420 30.73 18.22 -3.25
N ASP A 421 29.64 17.43 -3.27
CA ASP A 421 28.29 17.93 -3.00
C ASP A 421 27.80 17.64 -1.56
N PHE A 422 28.60 16.97 -0.72
CA PHE A 422 28.17 16.52 0.60
C PHE A 422 27.70 17.68 1.50
N GLY A 423 28.38 18.83 1.45
CA GLY A 423 27.93 20.04 2.12
C GLY A 423 26.52 20.50 1.72
N TRP A 424 26.14 20.33 0.43
CA TRP A 424 24.79 20.62 -0.04
C TRP A 424 23.79 19.55 0.40
N LEU A 425 24.15 18.26 0.37
CA LEU A 425 23.32 17.20 0.94
C LEU A 425 23.03 17.43 2.44
N GLN A 426 24.03 17.89 3.21
CA GLN A 426 23.89 18.17 4.64
C GLN A 426 22.93 19.33 4.94
N ARG A 427 22.94 20.38 4.11
CA ARG A 427 22.04 21.54 4.19
C ARG A 427 20.64 21.22 3.67
N CYS A 428 20.54 20.63 2.48
CA CYS A 428 19.32 20.42 1.70
C CYS A 428 18.88 18.94 1.72
N ARG A 429 18.63 18.41 2.91
CA ARG A 429 18.50 16.94 3.13
C ARG A 429 17.36 16.27 2.35
N ARG A 430 16.23 16.93 2.12
CA ARG A 430 15.04 16.36 1.43
C ARG A 430 14.67 14.93 1.90
N GLY A 431 14.69 14.67 3.21
CA GLY A 431 14.39 13.35 3.80
C GLY A 431 15.59 12.43 4.06
N LEU A 432 16.79 12.80 3.60
CA LEU A 432 18.02 12.04 3.81
C LEU A 432 18.54 12.16 5.26
N ASP A 433 18.80 11.02 5.90
CA ASP A 433 19.61 10.98 7.12
C ASP A 433 21.11 10.98 6.75
N ILE A 434 21.78 12.07 7.13
CA ILE A 434 23.19 12.33 6.81
C ILE A 434 24.15 11.41 7.57
N LYS A 435 23.80 10.96 8.78
CA LYS A 435 24.61 9.99 9.53
C LYS A 435 24.50 8.60 8.90
N VAL A 436 23.29 8.21 8.49
CA VAL A 436 23.07 6.96 7.77
C VAL A 436 23.81 6.99 6.42
N LEU A 437 23.81 8.11 5.68
CA LEU A 437 24.59 8.24 4.45
C LEU A 437 26.11 8.10 4.70
N GLN A 438 26.66 8.79 5.71
CA GLN A 438 28.10 8.72 6.02
C GLN A 438 28.55 7.29 6.36
N GLU A 439 27.80 6.60 7.23
CA GLU A 439 28.04 5.19 7.53
C GLU A 439 27.88 4.34 6.26
N ALA A 440 26.84 4.59 5.46
CA ALA A 440 26.55 3.81 4.26
C ALA A 440 27.66 3.90 3.20
N MET A 441 28.14 5.10 2.88
CA MET A 441 29.28 5.29 1.98
C MET A 441 30.52 4.52 2.49
N GLY A 442 30.80 4.60 3.79
CA GLY A 442 31.90 3.87 4.42
C GLY A 442 31.74 2.35 4.37
N GLN A 443 30.53 1.84 4.62
CA GLN A 443 30.22 0.41 4.55
C GLN A 443 30.34 -0.12 3.12
N THR A 444 29.78 0.57 2.12
CA THR A 444 29.91 0.18 0.70
C THR A 444 31.37 0.15 0.28
N LEU A 445 32.16 1.17 0.62
CA LEU A 445 33.60 1.21 0.31
C LEU A 445 34.33 0.01 0.95
N LEU A 446 34.04 -0.32 2.22
CA LEU A 446 34.60 -1.50 2.92
C LEU A 446 34.23 -2.86 2.30
N THR A 447 33.31 -2.91 1.32
CA THR A 447 32.94 -4.14 0.60
C THR A 447 33.75 -4.41 -0.68
N LEU A 448 34.64 -3.49 -1.08
CA LEU A 448 35.54 -3.64 -2.24
C LEU A 448 36.87 -4.36 -1.88
N PRO A 449 37.63 -4.87 -2.85
CA PRO A 449 39.05 -5.25 -2.68
C PRO A 449 39.95 -4.14 -2.10
N LEU A 450 40.96 -4.53 -1.31
CA LEU A 450 41.80 -3.58 -0.55
C LEU A 450 42.53 -2.54 -1.39
N ASN A 451 42.92 -2.86 -2.63
CA ASN A 451 43.53 -1.92 -3.57
C ASN A 451 42.56 -0.80 -3.99
N GLN A 452 41.30 -1.12 -4.25
CA GLN A 452 40.26 -0.13 -4.53
C GLN A 452 39.90 0.67 -3.27
N GLN A 453 39.84 0.01 -2.11
CA GLN A 453 39.63 0.71 -0.82
C GLN A 453 40.72 1.76 -0.58
N TYR A 454 41.99 1.43 -0.83
CA TYR A 454 43.10 2.37 -0.69
C TYR A 454 42.92 3.63 -1.56
N ILE A 455 42.61 3.47 -2.85
CA ILE A 455 42.43 4.60 -3.78
C ILE A 455 41.34 5.55 -3.26
N LEU A 456 40.15 5.02 -2.93
CA LEU A 456 39.01 5.80 -2.47
C LEU A 456 39.26 6.44 -1.10
N PHE A 457 39.92 5.74 -0.16
CA PHE A 457 40.27 6.32 1.13
C PHE A 457 41.32 7.43 1.03
N MET A 458 42.29 7.33 0.10
CA MET A 458 43.26 8.40 -0.13
C MET A 458 42.62 9.63 -0.80
N GLU A 459 41.67 9.43 -1.72
CA GLU A 459 40.87 10.53 -2.28
C GLU A 459 40.03 11.22 -1.20
N TRP A 460 39.29 10.44 -0.41
CA TRP A 460 38.53 10.96 0.73
C TRP A 460 39.42 11.73 1.71
N PHE A 461 40.59 11.19 2.07
CA PHE A 461 41.49 11.83 3.02
C PHE A 461 41.98 13.21 2.52
N ARG A 462 42.35 13.32 1.24
CA ARG A 462 42.69 14.62 0.62
C ARG A 462 41.52 15.60 0.65
N HIS A 463 40.31 15.13 0.32
CA HIS A 463 39.13 15.99 0.27
C HIS A 463 38.68 16.46 1.67
N PHE A 464 38.64 15.55 2.63
CA PHE A 464 38.31 15.84 4.03
C PHE A 464 39.33 16.82 4.66
N SER A 465 40.63 16.66 4.35
CA SER A 465 41.68 17.58 4.83
C SER A 465 41.53 19.01 4.30
N SER A 466 40.83 19.21 3.18
CA SER A 466 40.64 20.53 2.55
C SER A 466 39.25 21.14 2.80
N HIS A 467 38.23 20.32 3.09
CA HIS A 467 36.82 20.76 3.19
C HIS A 467 36.20 20.51 4.59
N GLY A 468 36.87 19.77 5.47
CA GLY A 468 36.44 19.54 6.85
C GLY A 468 35.04 18.93 6.95
N THR A 469 34.15 19.59 7.69
CA THR A 469 32.77 19.12 7.93
C THR A 469 31.87 19.15 6.69
N GLU A 470 32.30 19.77 5.59
CA GLU A 470 31.58 19.77 4.31
C GLU A 470 31.81 18.48 3.50
N CYS A 471 32.65 17.57 4.00
CA CYS A 471 32.97 16.25 3.44
C CYS A 471 32.37 15.14 4.34
N PRO A 472 31.94 13.97 3.81
CA PRO A 472 31.42 12.89 4.65
C PRO A 472 32.46 12.39 5.65
N ASN A 473 32.07 12.19 6.91
CA ASN A 473 32.95 11.60 7.91
C ASN A 473 33.00 10.06 7.71
N LEU A 474 34.06 9.58 7.05
CA LEU A 474 34.32 8.15 6.86
C LEU A 474 35.34 7.60 7.87
N SER A 475 35.68 8.32 8.94
CA SER A 475 36.78 7.96 9.87
C SER A 475 36.63 6.56 10.47
N LYS A 476 35.40 6.13 10.78
CA LYS A 476 35.12 4.77 11.28
C LYS A 476 35.48 3.70 10.23
N ALA A 477 35.11 3.92 8.97
CA ALA A 477 35.42 3.01 7.88
C ALA A 477 36.93 2.99 7.57
N PHE A 478 37.56 4.17 7.57
CA PHE A 478 39.02 4.31 7.44
C PHE A 478 39.78 3.56 8.53
N GLN A 479 39.35 3.65 9.79
CA GLN A 479 39.94 2.88 10.89
C GLN A 479 39.80 1.36 10.69
N ILE A 480 38.65 0.88 10.21
CA ILE A 480 38.43 -0.55 9.93
C ILE A 480 39.38 -1.02 8.82
N TRP A 481 39.50 -0.25 7.74
CA TRP A 481 40.44 -0.53 6.65
C TRP A 481 41.90 -0.50 7.12
N TRP A 482 42.31 0.53 7.87
CA TRP A 482 43.67 0.65 8.40
C TRP A 482 44.07 -0.58 9.24
N ARG A 483 43.19 -1.02 10.16
CA ARG A 483 43.44 -2.23 10.97
C ARG A 483 43.58 -3.48 10.10
N ARG A 484 42.76 -3.63 9.06
CA ARG A 484 42.82 -4.77 8.11
C ARG A 484 44.10 -4.76 7.28
N SER A 485 44.53 -3.59 6.82
CA SER A 485 45.68 -3.43 5.92
C SER A 485 47.03 -3.52 6.62
N PHE A 486 47.15 -3.02 7.87
CA PHE A 486 48.44 -2.86 8.53
C PHE A 486 48.63 -3.70 9.81
N LEU A 487 47.58 -3.92 10.62
CA LEU A 487 47.76 -4.63 11.91
C LEU A 487 47.82 -6.15 11.77
N ARG A 488 47.08 -6.75 10.82
CA ARG A 488 47.17 -8.20 10.56
C ARG A 488 48.47 -8.65 9.92
N GLY A 489 49.21 -7.76 9.25
CA GLY A 489 50.56 -8.07 8.74
C GLY A 489 51.63 -8.10 9.82
N SER A 490 51.39 -7.50 10.99
CA SER A 490 52.37 -7.45 12.09
C SER A 490 52.40 -8.72 12.94
N GLU A 491 51.28 -9.43 13.08
CA GLU A 491 51.19 -10.66 13.89
C GLU A 491 52.02 -11.81 13.30
N THR A 492 52.13 -11.89 11.97
CA THR A 492 52.92 -12.94 11.28
C THR A 492 54.43 -12.81 11.47
N TYR A 493 54.97 -11.63 11.75
CA TYR A 493 56.41 -11.44 12.03
C TYR A 493 56.78 -11.62 13.51
N SER A 494 55.79 -11.67 14.42
CA SER A 494 56.02 -11.81 15.86
C SER A 494 56.06 -13.26 16.38
N ILE A 495 55.83 -14.26 15.52
CA ILE A 495 55.80 -15.68 15.92
C ILE A 495 57.11 -16.42 15.55
N GLU A 496 57.92 -15.89 14.64
CA GLU A 496 59.18 -16.51 14.18
C GLU A 496 60.43 -16.10 15.00
N SER A 497 60.23 -15.47 16.16
CA SER A 497 61.30 -15.12 17.11
C SER A 497 61.03 -15.71 18.49
N ARG A 498 61.26 -17.03 18.63
CA ARG A 498 61.47 -17.72 19.90
C ARG A 498 62.20 -19.05 19.72
#